data_AF-A0A349XRD5-F1
#
_entry.id   AF-A0A349XRD5-F1
#
_cell.length_a   1.000
_cell.length_b   1.000
_cell.length_c   1.000
_cell.angle_alpha   90.00
_cell.angle_beta   90.00
_cell.angle_gamma   90.00
#
_symmetry.space_group_name_H-M   'P 1'
#
loop_
_entity.id
_entity.type
_entity.pdbx_description
1 polymer ?
#
loop_
_entity_poly.entity_id
_entity_poly.type
_entity_poly.pdbx_seq_one_letter_code
_entity_poly.pdbx_strand_id
1 'polypeptide(L)'
;LSAQVQDLARIELAARFVEKRRDDYVREHGSYDPSTGFTEFPGSGEEYVGELEEIIDGIRKLDPATAQVQDTPEKVGRFGHHPEPAIDFCIEVEALEGHLFDAKHGIGKPGHEPRRIDDEFRRRVSSAMDFIVGGDQIAIAAKATLRSISAQVQDV
;
A
#
# COMPACT_ATOMS: atom_id res chain seq x y z
N LEU A 1 -12.52 22.13 -15.37
CA LEU A 1 -12.02 22.02 -13.97
C LEU A 1 -10.64 21.41 -14.05
N SER A 2 -9.65 21.94 -13.34
CA SER A 2 -8.30 21.33 -13.28
C SER A 2 -8.36 19.98 -12.56
N ALA A 3 -7.37 19.10 -12.80
CA ALA A 3 -7.29 17.77 -12.18
C ALA A 3 -7.39 17.85 -10.65
N GLN A 4 -6.64 18.78 -10.05
CA GLN A 4 -6.66 19.04 -8.61
C GLN A 4 -8.05 19.40 -8.07
N VAL A 5 -8.86 20.13 -8.84
CA VAL A 5 -10.24 20.48 -8.44
C VAL A 5 -11.18 19.27 -8.58
N GLN A 6 -10.92 18.38 -9.55
CA GLN A 6 -11.68 17.14 -9.68
C GLN A 6 -11.36 16.17 -8.53
N ASP A 7 -10.12 16.11 -8.06
CA ASP A 7 -9.73 15.23 -6.96
C ASP A 7 -10.29 15.70 -5.62
N LEU A 8 -10.26 17.00 -5.34
CA LEU A 8 -10.94 17.57 -4.18
C LEU A 8 -12.45 17.28 -4.20
N ALA A 9 -13.09 17.39 -5.37
CA ALA A 9 -14.51 17.07 -5.51
C ALA A 9 -14.81 15.58 -5.26
N ARG A 10 -13.90 14.68 -5.65
CA ARG A 10 -14.03 13.24 -5.40
C ARG A 10 -13.81 12.88 -3.93
N ILE A 11 -12.83 13.51 -3.28
CA ILE A 11 -12.56 13.34 -1.85
C ILE A 11 -13.78 13.79 -1.03
N GLU A 12 -14.34 14.96 -1.35
CA GLU A 12 -15.55 15.43 -0.66
C GLU A 12 -16.76 14.54 -0.95
N LEU A 13 -16.92 14.03 -2.18
CA LEU A 13 -17.99 13.08 -2.50
C LEU A 13 -17.87 11.78 -1.67
N ALA A 14 -16.65 11.27 -1.47
CA ALA A 14 -16.40 10.10 -0.64
C ALA A 14 -16.69 10.38 0.85
N ALA A 15 -16.25 11.54 1.37
CA ALA A 15 -16.55 11.93 2.74
C ALA A 15 -18.06 12.06 2.97
N ARG A 16 -18.78 12.66 2.01
CA ARG A 16 -20.25 12.80 2.05
C ARG A 16 -20.99 11.47 2.04
N PHE A 17 -20.44 10.47 1.35
CA PHE A 17 -21.02 9.12 1.35
C PHE A 17 -20.97 8.50 2.75
N VAL A 18 -19.85 8.65 3.45
CA VAL A 18 -19.68 8.14 4.82
C VAL A 18 -20.48 8.97 5.83
N GLU A 19 -20.50 10.31 5.69
CA GLU A 19 -21.39 11.19 6.48
C GLU A 19 -22.84 10.75 6.39
N LYS A 20 -23.34 10.49 5.17
CA LYS A 20 -24.70 10.01 4.99
C LYS A 20 -24.94 8.70 5.74
N ARG A 21 -23.99 7.77 5.70
CA ARG A 21 -24.08 6.49 6.42
C ARG A 21 -24.15 6.68 7.93
N ARG A 22 -23.35 7.59 8.48
CA ARG A 22 -23.38 7.98 9.89
C ARG A 22 -24.72 8.61 10.24
N ASP A 23 -25.18 9.60 9.48
CA ASP A 23 -26.43 10.32 9.74
C ASP A 23 -27.65 9.38 9.65
N ASP A 24 -27.63 8.43 8.72
CA ASP A 24 -28.65 7.39 8.61
C ASP A 24 -28.62 6.47 9.85
N TYR A 25 -27.45 6.04 10.31
CA TYR A 25 -27.33 5.25 11.55
C TYR A 25 -27.82 6.02 12.77
N VAL A 26 -27.43 7.28 12.91
CA VAL A 26 -27.85 8.13 14.03
C VAL A 26 -29.36 8.31 14.04
N ARG A 27 -29.97 8.47 12.86
CA ARG A 27 -31.43 8.59 12.74
C ARG A 27 -32.15 7.28 13.08
N GLU A 28 -31.59 6.15 12.69
CA GLU A 28 -32.21 4.83 12.87
C GLU A 28 -32.05 4.28 14.30
N HIS A 29 -30.93 4.60 14.95
CA HIS A 29 -30.54 3.97 16.21
C HIS A 29 -30.28 4.94 17.35
N GLY A 30 -30.19 6.25 17.07
CA GLY A 30 -29.92 7.27 18.07
C GLY A 30 -31.18 7.67 18.83
N SER A 31 -31.05 7.76 20.16
CA SER A 31 -32.05 8.31 21.06
C SER A 31 -31.47 9.54 21.75
N TYR A 32 -31.94 10.74 21.38
CA TYR A 32 -31.47 11.98 21.98
C TYR A 32 -32.07 12.18 23.39
N ASP A 33 -31.20 12.31 24.39
CA ASP A 33 -31.60 12.64 25.75
C ASP A 33 -31.45 14.15 26.01
N PRO A 34 -32.55 14.91 26.15
CA PRO A 34 -32.49 16.35 26.40
C PRO A 34 -31.97 16.72 27.79
N SER A 35 -31.92 15.78 28.74
CA SER A 35 -31.43 16.03 30.09
C SER A 35 -29.91 16.04 30.18
N THR A 36 -29.25 15.27 29.31
CA THR A 36 -27.78 15.18 29.22
C THR A 36 -27.22 15.92 28.01
N GLY A 37 -28.03 16.13 26.97
CA GLY A 37 -27.62 16.79 25.72
C GLY A 37 -26.87 15.86 24.75
N PHE A 38 -26.87 14.54 25.02
CA PHE A 38 -26.18 13.55 24.21
C PHE A 38 -27.17 12.64 23.49
N THR A 39 -26.74 12.09 22.35
CA THR A 39 -27.46 11.03 21.65
C THR A 39 -26.90 9.68 22.09
N GLU A 40 -27.75 8.82 22.66
CA GLU A 40 -27.39 7.47 23.06
C GLU A 40 -27.66 6.47 21.94
N PHE A 41 -26.87 5.40 21.90
CA PHE A 41 -26.98 4.33 20.91
C PHE A 41 -27.03 2.96 21.59
N PRO A 42 -27.70 1.96 20.99
CA PRO A 42 -27.71 0.60 21.53
C PRO A 42 -26.34 -0.07 21.38
N GLY A 43 -25.91 -0.79 22.42
CA GLY A 43 -24.67 -1.57 22.40
C GLY A 43 -23.44 -0.70 22.17
N SER A 44 -22.61 -1.05 21.18
CA SER A 44 -21.41 -0.31 20.78
C SER A 44 -21.68 0.74 19.69
N GLY A 45 -22.92 1.23 19.57
CA GLY A 45 -23.29 2.18 18.50
C GLY A 45 -22.56 3.52 18.58
N GLU A 46 -22.15 3.96 19.76
CA GLU A 46 -21.34 5.17 19.94
C GLU A 46 -19.94 5.00 19.33
N GLU A 47 -19.31 3.85 19.57
CA GLU A 47 -18.00 3.48 18.98
C GLU A 47 -18.12 3.45 17.44
N TYR A 48 -19.18 2.83 16.91
CA TYR A 48 -19.42 2.79 15.47
C TYR A 48 -19.59 4.18 14.85
N VAL A 49 -20.32 5.09 15.50
CA VAL A 49 -20.46 6.47 15.04
C VAL A 49 -19.12 7.19 15.09
N GLY A 50 -18.34 7.03 16.16
CA GLY A 50 -17.00 7.58 16.29
C GLY A 50 -16.04 7.10 15.19
N GLU A 51 -16.05 5.80 14.88
CA GLU A 51 -15.25 5.23 13.78
C GLU A 51 -15.62 5.88 12.43
N LEU A 52 -16.91 6.09 12.15
CA LEU A 52 -17.35 6.75 10.92
C LEU A 52 -16.86 8.21 10.87
N GLU A 53 -16.86 8.92 12.00
CA GLU A 53 -16.33 10.28 12.09
C GLU A 53 -14.83 10.34 11.85
N GLU A 54 -14.07 9.42 12.42
CA GLU A 54 -12.62 9.30 12.15
C GLU A 54 -12.34 9.01 10.67
N ILE A 55 -13.15 8.15 10.03
CA ILE A 55 -13.04 7.85 8.59
C ILE A 55 -13.34 9.09 7.75
N ILE A 56 -14.40 9.84 8.07
CA ILE A 56 -14.76 11.09 7.37
C ILE A 56 -13.60 12.09 7.44
N ASP A 57 -13.04 12.28 8.63
CA ASP A 57 -11.89 13.14 8.87
C ASP A 57 -10.65 12.67 8.11
N GLY A 58 -10.40 11.36 8.11
CA GLY A 58 -9.30 10.73 7.38
C GLY A 58 -9.40 10.97 5.88
N ILE A 59 -10.59 10.78 5.29
CA ILE A 59 -10.85 11.03 3.87
C ILE A 59 -10.57 12.49 3.52
N ARG A 60 -11.03 13.45 4.32
CA ARG A 60 -10.81 14.88 4.08
C ARG A 60 -9.35 15.30 4.22
N LYS A 61 -8.57 14.58 5.03
CA LYS A 61 -7.13 14.79 5.21
C LYS A 61 -6.30 14.14 4.10
N LEU A 62 -6.91 13.40 3.18
CA LEU A 62 -6.19 12.89 2.00
C LEU A 62 -5.76 14.08 1.14
N ASP A 63 -4.45 14.24 0.97
CA ASP A 63 -3.91 15.17 -0.02
C ASP A 63 -4.04 14.52 -1.41
N PRO A 64 -4.70 15.15 -2.40
CA PRO A 64 -4.75 14.61 -3.75
C PRO A 64 -3.35 14.42 -4.37
N ALA A 65 -2.32 15.15 -3.90
CA ALA A 65 -0.93 14.88 -4.26
C ALA A 65 -0.42 13.57 -3.65
N THR A 66 -0.89 13.15 -2.47
CA THR A 66 -0.55 11.86 -1.84
C THR A 66 -1.29 10.66 -2.45
N ALA A 67 -2.46 10.87 -3.07
CA ALA A 67 -3.19 9.84 -3.81
C ALA A 67 -2.50 9.45 -5.14
N GLN A 68 -1.45 10.17 -5.54
CA GLN A 68 -0.55 9.86 -6.66
C GLN A 68 0.89 9.53 -6.19
N VAL A 69 1.14 9.32 -4.89
CA VAL A 69 2.46 8.88 -4.41
C VAL A 69 2.57 7.37 -4.47
N GLN A 70 2.65 6.85 -5.70
CA GLN A 70 3.61 5.78 -6.03
C GLN A 70 4.34 6.07 -7.35
N ASP A 71 4.45 7.35 -7.75
CA ASP A 71 5.31 7.76 -8.86
C ASP A 71 6.16 8.96 -8.45
N THR A 72 6.95 8.80 -7.37
CA THR A 72 8.14 9.64 -7.25
C THR A 72 9.08 9.26 -8.40
N PRO A 73 9.72 10.23 -9.10
CA PRO A 73 10.71 9.90 -10.12
C PRO A 73 11.68 8.88 -9.52
N GLU A 74 11.76 7.70 -10.15
CA GLU A 74 12.54 6.52 -9.77
C GLU A 74 13.71 6.90 -8.85
N LYS A 75 13.45 6.93 -7.54
CA LYS A 75 14.53 7.14 -6.58
C LYS A 75 15.24 5.81 -6.54
N VAL A 76 16.43 5.77 -7.15
CA VAL A 76 17.35 4.63 -7.10
C VAL A 76 17.29 4.01 -5.70
N GLY A 77 16.77 2.79 -5.60
CA GLY A 77 16.64 2.09 -4.32
C GLY A 77 15.32 2.14 -3.58
N ARG A 78 14.19 2.49 -4.22
CA ARG A 78 12.86 2.40 -3.62
C ARG A 78 11.99 1.39 -4.38
N PHE A 79 11.49 0.39 -3.67
CA PHE A 79 10.73 -0.74 -4.23
C PHE A 79 9.29 -0.79 -3.71
N GLY A 80 8.97 0.01 -2.68
CA GLY A 80 7.60 0.23 -2.23
C GLY A 80 7.11 -0.76 -1.16
N HIS A 81 8.01 -1.49 -0.52
CA HIS A 81 7.72 -2.44 0.56
C HIS A 81 7.86 -1.82 1.95
N HIS A 82 8.81 -0.88 2.13
CA HIS A 82 9.12 -0.32 3.45
C HIS A 82 9.60 1.16 3.40
N PRO A 83 9.26 2.00 4.41
CA PRO A 83 9.71 3.39 4.47
C PRO A 83 11.22 3.56 4.68
N GLU A 84 11.91 2.58 5.25
CA GLU A 84 13.37 2.57 5.44
C GLU A 84 14.08 1.91 4.23
N PRO A 85 15.00 2.58 3.51
CA PRO A 85 15.57 2.09 2.25
C PRO A 85 16.34 0.77 2.32
N ALA A 86 17.11 0.53 3.38
CA ALA A 86 17.89 -0.70 3.51
C ALA A 86 16.96 -1.89 3.74
N ILE A 87 15.92 -1.70 4.55
CA ILE A 87 14.87 -2.71 4.77
C ILE A 87 14.06 -2.94 3.48
N ASP A 88 13.69 -1.87 2.78
CA ASP A 88 12.95 -1.93 1.50
C ASP A 88 13.72 -2.74 0.45
N PHE A 89 15.04 -2.52 0.35
CA PHE A 89 15.93 -3.29 -0.52
C PHE A 89 16.02 -4.77 -0.13
N CYS A 90 16.14 -5.08 1.17
CA CYS A 90 16.23 -6.48 1.61
C CYS A 90 14.95 -7.25 1.25
N ILE A 91 13.77 -6.66 1.47
CA ILE A 91 12.49 -7.27 1.13
C ILE A 91 12.36 -7.46 -0.39
N GLU A 92 12.82 -6.51 -1.20
CA GLU A 92 12.83 -6.67 -2.66
C GLU A 92 13.68 -7.86 -3.09
N VAL A 93 14.88 -8.03 -2.53
CA VAL A 93 15.75 -9.18 -2.86
C VAL A 93 15.10 -10.50 -2.46
N GLU A 94 14.47 -10.60 -1.29
CA GLU A 94 13.73 -11.79 -0.86
C GLU A 94 12.55 -12.09 -1.81
N ALA A 95 11.81 -11.07 -2.23
CA ALA A 95 10.71 -11.22 -3.18
C ALA A 95 11.21 -11.71 -4.56
N LEU A 96 12.35 -11.21 -5.03
CA LEU A 96 12.99 -11.65 -6.27
C LEU A 96 13.50 -13.09 -6.16
N GLU A 97 14.06 -13.47 -5.02
CA GLU A 97 14.51 -14.85 -4.76
C GLU A 97 13.33 -15.83 -4.79
N GLY A 98 12.24 -15.52 -4.11
CA GLY A 98 11.03 -16.33 -4.11
C GLY A 98 10.43 -16.48 -5.51
N HIS A 99 10.36 -15.38 -6.28
CA HIS A 99 9.89 -15.42 -7.67
C HIS A 99 10.79 -16.30 -8.54
N LEU A 100 12.11 -16.18 -8.42
CA LEU A 100 13.05 -17.03 -9.16
C LEU A 100 12.87 -18.50 -8.81
N PHE A 101 12.73 -18.81 -7.52
CA PHE A 101 12.48 -20.17 -7.04
C PHE A 101 11.20 -20.73 -7.65
N ASP A 102 10.09 -19.99 -7.57
CA ASP A 102 8.80 -20.39 -8.14
C ASP A 102 8.93 -20.65 -9.66
N ALA A 103 9.59 -19.75 -10.37
CA ALA A 103 9.79 -19.87 -11.82
C ALA A 103 10.62 -21.11 -12.19
N LYS A 104 11.66 -21.44 -11.43
CA LYS A 104 12.50 -22.62 -11.66
C LYS A 104 11.78 -23.94 -11.42
N HIS A 105 10.85 -23.96 -10.48
CA HIS A 105 10.11 -25.16 -10.09
C HIS A 105 8.72 -25.25 -10.72
N GLY A 106 8.35 -24.29 -11.57
CA GLY A 106 7.03 -24.23 -12.18
C GLY A 106 5.90 -24.06 -11.16
N ILE A 107 6.17 -23.37 -10.05
CA ILE A 107 5.18 -23.13 -9.00
C ILE A 107 4.31 -21.94 -9.40
N GLY A 108 3.00 -22.11 -9.24
CA GLY A 108 1.99 -21.09 -9.50
C GLY A 108 0.84 -21.22 -8.51
N LYS A 109 0.00 -20.19 -8.44
CA LYS A 109 -1.24 -20.26 -7.65
C LYS A 109 -2.17 -21.31 -8.28
N PRO A 110 -2.98 -22.04 -7.48
CA PRO A 110 -3.98 -22.96 -8.02
C PRO A 110 -4.88 -22.27 -9.06
N GLY A 111 -4.97 -22.85 -10.26
CA GLY A 111 -5.77 -22.29 -11.36
C GLY A 111 -5.09 -21.19 -12.18
N HIS A 112 -3.82 -20.88 -11.92
CA HIS A 112 -3.03 -19.93 -12.70
C HIS A 112 -1.83 -20.61 -13.39
N GLU A 113 -1.37 -20.01 -14.50
CA GLU A 113 -0.11 -20.41 -15.13
C GLU A 113 1.05 -20.35 -14.12
N PRO A 114 2.03 -21.28 -14.21
CA PRO A 114 3.26 -21.21 -13.46
C PRO A 114 3.94 -19.84 -13.60
N ARG A 115 4.55 -19.37 -12.52
CA ARG A 115 5.33 -18.13 -12.53
C ARG A 115 6.51 -18.27 -13.51
N ARG A 116 6.86 -17.19 -14.20
CA ARG A 116 7.95 -17.17 -15.21
C ARG A 116 8.86 -15.97 -15.01
N ILE A 117 10.05 -16.03 -15.59
CA ILE A 117 10.97 -14.89 -15.67
C ILE A 117 10.59 -14.06 -16.90
N ASP A 118 9.90 -12.94 -16.67
CA ASP A 118 9.46 -12.00 -17.68
C ASP A 118 10.25 -10.68 -17.63
N ASP A 119 9.89 -9.73 -18.50
CA ASP A 119 10.55 -8.43 -18.61
C ASP A 119 10.36 -7.56 -17.36
N GLU A 120 9.26 -7.76 -16.62
CA GLU A 120 9.05 -7.07 -15.35
C GLU A 120 10.04 -7.56 -14.30
N PHE A 121 10.20 -8.87 -14.14
CA PHE A 121 11.19 -9.45 -13.25
C PHE A 121 12.61 -8.98 -13.59
N ARG A 122 13.00 -9.00 -14.88
CA ARG A 122 14.32 -8.53 -15.32
C ARG A 122 14.55 -7.05 -15.00
N ARG A 123 13.53 -6.20 -15.20
CA ARG A 123 13.60 -4.78 -14.85
C ARG A 123 13.80 -4.56 -13.36
N ARG A 124 13.07 -5.31 -12.51
CA ARG A 124 13.23 -5.24 -11.06
C ARG A 124 14.62 -5.65 -10.59
N VAL A 125 15.17 -6.75 -11.14
CA VAL A 125 16.56 -7.16 -10.86
C VAL A 125 17.54 -6.05 -11.27
N SER A 126 17.38 -5.47 -12.46
CA SER A 126 18.24 -4.37 -12.93
C SER A 126 18.17 -3.16 -12.00
N SER A 127 16.96 -2.73 -11.63
CA SER A 127 16.76 -1.59 -10.72
C SER A 127 17.36 -1.85 -9.33
N ALA A 128 17.18 -3.06 -8.80
CA ALA A 128 17.80 -3.47 -7.54
C ALA A 128 19.33 -3.54 -7.63
N MET A 129 19.89 -3.83 -8.81
CA MET A 129 21.34 -3.85 -9.04
C MET A 129 21.96 -2.44 -9.00
N ASP A 130 21.20 -1.40 -9.33
CA ASP A 130 21.66 -0.01 -9.25
C ASP A 130 21.65 0.55 -7.82
N PHE A 131 20.97 -0.12 -6.87
CA PHE A 131 20.96 0.30 -5.47
C PHE A 131 22.35 0.19 -4.81
N ILE A 132 22.84 1.28 -4.24
CA ILE A 132 24.11 1.32 -3.52
C ILE A 132 23.85 1.02 -2.04
N VAL A 133 24.32 -0.14 -1.59
CA VAL A 133 24.26 -0.52 -0.18
C VAL A 133 25.31 0.24 0.62
N GLY A 134 24.91 0.81 1.77
CA GLY A 134 25.80 1.47 2.72
C GLY A 134 26.56 0.46 3.61
N GLY A 135 26.79 0.84 4.87
CA GLY A 135 27.46 -0.03 5.86
C GLY A 135 26.57 -1.10 6.52
N ASP A 136 25.30 -1.19 6.13
CA ASP A 136 24.36 -2.15 6.69
C ASP A 136 24.69 -3.57 6.25
N GLN A 137 24.96 -4.45 7.23
CA GLN A 137 25.42 -5.81 6.95
C GLN A 137 24.35 -6.68 6.31
N ILE A 138 23.08 -6.44 6.62
CA ILE A 138 21.95 -7.20 6.08
C ILE A 138 21.77 -6.83 4.60
N ALA A 139 21.79 -5.53 4.28
CA ALA A 139 21.73 -5.05 2.90
C ALA A 139 22.93 -5.53 2.06
N ILE A 140 24.14 -5.56 2.64
CA ILE A 140 25.31 -6.13 1.96
C ILE A 140 25.12 -7.61 1.62
N ALA A 141 24.61 -8.40 2.57
CA ALA A 141 24.30 -9.81 2.34
C ALA A 141 23.22 -9.99 1.27
N ALA A 142 22.13 -9.21 1.34
CA ALA A 142 21.09 -9.19 0.33
C ALA A 142 21.63 -8.83 -1.07
N LYS A 143 22.58 -7.88 -1.17
CA LYS A 143 23.23 -7.55 -2.45
C LYS A 143 24.04 -8.71 -3.02
N ALA A 144 24.64 -9.53 -2.16
CA ALA A 144 25.32 -10.75 -2.62
C ALA A 144 24.33 -11.77 -3.18
N THR A 145 23.17 -11.97 -2.52
CA THR A 145 22.07 -12.80 -3.03
C THR A 145 21.56 -12.26 -4.37
N LEU A 146 21.34 -10.94 -4.50
CA LEU A 146 20.89 -10.32 -5.74
C LEU A 146 21.84 -10.58 -6.92
N ARG A 147 23.17 -10.58 -6.68
CA ARG A 147 24.15 -10.94 -7.71
C ARG A 147 24.00 -12.39 -8.17
N SER A 148 23.72 -13.31 -7.25
CA SER A 148 23.43 -14.71 -7.59
C SER A 148 22.16 -14.85 -8.40
N ILE A 149 21.10 -14.10 -8.05
CA ILE A 149 19.85 -14.03 -8.82
C ILE A 149 20.15 -13.52 -10.23
N SER A 150 20.85 -12.39 -10.36
CA SER A 150 21.18 -11.78 -11.65
C SER A 150 21.98 -12.71 -12.56
N ALA A 151 22.91 -13.49 -12.03
CA ALA A 151 23.67 -14.47 -12.81
C ALA A 151 22.75 -15.57 -13.36
N GLN A 152 21.87 -16.11 -12.52
CA GLN A 152 20.94 -17.17 -12.91
C GLN A 152 19.90 -16.71 -13.96
N VAL A 153 19.56 -15.43 -13.97
CA VAL A 153 18.62 -14.84 -14.95
C VAL A 153 19.26 -14.68 -16.33
N GLN A 154 20.58 -14.52 -16.41
CA GLN A 154 21.30 -14.43 -17.69
C GLN A 154 21.47 -15.80 -18.36
N ASP A 155 21.37 -16.89 -17.58
CA ASP A 155 21.51 -18.28 -18.05
C ASP A 155 20.18 -18.92 -18.50
N VAL A 156 19.05 -18.20 -18.42
CA VAL A 156 17.69 -18.69 -18.76
C VAL A 156 17.09 -17.89 -19.91
#